data_AF-A0A8H3XHL8-F1
#
_entry.id   AF-A0A8H3XHL8-F1
#
_cell.length_a   1.000
_cell.length_b   1.000
_cell.length_c   1.000
_cell.angle_alpha   90.00
_cell.angle_beta   90.00
_cell.angle_gamma   90.00
#
_symmetry.space_group_name_H-M   'P 1'
#
loop_
_entity.id
_entity.type
_entity.pdbx_description
1 polymer ?
#
loop_
_entity_poly.entity_id
_entity_poly.type
_entity_poly.pdbx_seq_one_letter_code
_entity_poly.pdbx_strand_id
1 'polypeptide(L)'
;MHIKKTHGCHPAGRGCSDRSSYKCGAQVTYANLLPNSILNITVQSPNYYNKQGTSAIGHFNLHVDNKGGSYTFLTKPVWVNGCHCSKCENIPLHYNFQMPFDLPAPPRGTWFDIWISIYWNCADKSGRAVGCNSEDIHYRTYVK
;
A
#
# COMPACT_ATOMS: atom_id res chain seq x y z
N MET A 1 5.96 -20.96 -5.39
CA MET A 1 5.30 -19.96 -4.53
C MET A 1 3.80 -20.28 -4.47
N HIS A 2 3.29 -20.72 -3.32
CA HIS A 2 1.90 -21.13 -3.17
C HIS A 2 1.15 -20.04 -2.40
N ILE A 3 0.34 -19.25 -3.12
CA ILE A 3 -0.48 -18.21 -2.50
C ILE A 3 -1.69 -18.90 -1.86
N LYS A 4 -1.75 -18.90 -0.52
CA LYS A 4 -2.84 -19.49 0.25
C LYS A 4 -4.15 -18.78 -0.12
N LYS A 5 -4.99 -19.42 -0.94
CA LYS A 5 -6.35 -18.95 -1.23
C LYS A 5 -7.20 -19.13 0.04
N THR A 6 -7.23 -18.14 0.92
CA THR A 6 -8.29 -18.10 1.95
C THR A 6 -9.63 -17.83 1.27
N HIS A 7 -10.59 -18.72 1.47
CA HIS A 7 -11.98 -18.46 1.13
C HIS A 7 -12.51 -17.40 2.11
N GLY A 8 -12.67 -16.15 1.66
CA GLY A 8 -13.12 -15.04 2.51
C GLY A 8 -13.04 -13.70 1.76
N CYS A 9 -13.71 -12.67 2.27
CA CYS A 9 -13.71 -11.35 1.65
C CYS A 9 -12.32 -10.69 1.66
N HIS A 10 -11.84 -10.32 0.49
CA HIS A 10 -10.57 -9.62 0.32
C HIS A 10 -10.67 -8.58 -0.82
N PRO A 11 -9.86 -7.51 -0.78
CA PRO A 11 -9.73 -6.59 -1.91
C PRO A 11 -9.11 -7.31 -3.13
N ALA A 12 -9.54 -6.94 -4.32
CA ALA A 12 -9.04 -7.42 -5.59
C ALA A 12 -8.84 -6.24 -6.55
N GLY A 13 -7.60 -6.06 -6.99
CA GLY A 13 -7.17 -4.93 -7.82
C GLY A 13 -7.40 -5.23 -9.29
N ARG A 14 -7.86 -4.25 -10.05
CA ARG A 14 -8.05 -4.36 -11.51
C ARG A 14 -7.04 -3.52 -12.31
N GLY A 15 -6.05 -2.92 -11.64
CA GLY A 15 -5.23 -1.88 -12.23
C GLY A 15 -6.02 -0.59 -12.43
N CYS A 16 -5.33 0.55 -12.53
CA CYS A 16 -5.93 1.81 -12.88
C CYS A 16 -5.64 2.13 -14.36
N SER A 17 -6.63 2.70 -15.05
CA SER A 17 -6.47 3.28 -16.38
C SER A 17 -7.10 4.67 -16.36
N ASP A 18 -6.36 5.67 -16.85
CA ASP A 18 -6.86 7.03 -16.96
C ASP A 18 -8.11 7.07 -17.84
N ARG A 19 -9.16 7.75 -17.36
CA ARG A 19 -10.40 7.98 -18.10
C ARG A 19 -10.82 9.44 -17.98
N SER A 20 -11.73 9.87 -18.84
CA SER A 20 -12.26 11.24 -18.85
C SER A 20 -12.81 11.69 -17.49
N SER A 21 -13.35 10.77 -16.69
CA SER A 21 -13.94 11.05 -15.38
C SER A 21 -13.01 10.84 -14.19
N TYR A 22 -11.83 10.23 -14.36
CA TYR A 22 -10.92 9.95 -13.25
C TYR A 22 -9.48 9.64 -13.72
N LYS A 23 -8.48 10.09 -12.95
CA LYS A 23 -7.06 9.81 -13.21
C LYS A 23 -6.46 8.86 -12.17
N CYS A 24 -5.48 8.09 -12.61
CA CYS A 24 -4.55 7.36 -11.78
C CYS A 24 -3.52 8.34 -11.17
N GLY A 25 -2.67 7.84 -10.27
CA GLY A 25 -1.72 8.67 -9.53
C GLY A 25 -1.73 8.42 -8.02
N ALA A 26 -1.93 7.17 -7.60
CA ALA A 26 -1.58 6.79 -6.24
C ALA A 26 -0.08 7.03 -6.03
N GLN A 27 0.31 7.37 -4.81
CA GLN A 27 1.71 7.70 -4.53
C GLN A 27 2.10 7.41 -3.09
N VAL A 28 3.40 7.19 -2.90
CA VAL A 28 4.04 7.27 -1.58
C VAL A 28 4.52 8.71 -1.42
N THR A 29 3.97 9.45 -0.45
CA THR A 29 4.32 10.86 -0.22
C THR A 29 5.44 11.02 0.79
N TYR A 30 5.63 10.02 1.65
CA TYR A 30 6.68 10.00 2.65
C TYR A 30 7.08 8.56 2.97
N ALA A 31 8.37 8.31 3.11
CA ALA A 31 8.89 7.09 3.70
C ALA A 31 10.17 7.39 4.48
N ASN A 32 10.35 6.73 5.63
CA ASN A 32 11.61 6.73 6.36
C ASN A 32 11.78 5.43 7.17
N LEU A 33 12.99 4.89 7.20
CA LEU A 33 13.34 3.76 8.07
C LEU A 33 13.86 4.30 9.40
N LEU A 34 13.26 3.85 10.50
CA LEU A 34 13.59 4.27 11.87
C LEU A 34 14.61 3.29 12.50
N PRO A 35 15.38 3.73 13.53
CA PRO A 35 16.44 2.93 14.16
C PRO A 35 16.03 1.58 14.79
N ASN A 36 14.74 1.29 14.90
CA ASN A 36 14.20 0.03 15.44
C ASN A 36 13.65 -0.90 14.35
N SER A 37 14.16 -0.77 13.13
CA SER A 37 13.70 -1.54 11.97
C SER A 37 12.20 -1.36 11.71
N ILE A 38 11.74 -0.10 11.83
CA ILE A 38 10.36 0.29 11.56
C ILE A 38 10.34 1.19 10.33
N LEU A 39 9.56 0.81 9.33
CA LEU A 39 9.27 1.68 8.20
C LEU A 39 8.08 2.54 8.57
N ASN A 40 8.27 3.87 8.58
CA ASN A 40 7.18 4.83 8.66
C ASN A 40 6.88 5.35 7.25
N ILE A 41 5.66 5.12 6.77
CA ILE A 41 5.28 5.40 5.39
C ILE A 41 3.90 6.07 5.34
N THR A 42 3.80 7.08 4.48
CA THR A 42 2.54 7.73 4.12
C THR A 42 2.26 7.47 2.65
N VAL A 43 1.08 6.93 2.40
CA VAL A 43 0.56 6.73 1.05
C VAL A 43 -0.65 7.60 0.81
N GLN A 44 -0.93 7.82 -0.46
CA GLN A 44 -2.04 8.62 -0.92
C GLN A 44 -2.68 7.94 -2.14
N SER A 45 -4.00 7.81 -2.15
CA SER A 45 -4.73 7.46 -3.37
C SER A 45 -4.93 8.70 -4.25
N PRO A 46 -5.29 8.54 -5.54
CA PRO A 46 -5.71 9.69 -6.33
C PRO A 46 -6.92 10.37 -5.67
N ASN A 47 -6.95 11.70 -5.71
CA ASN A 47 -8.03 12.48 -5.12
C ASN A 47 -9.21 12.58 -6.11
N TYR A 48 -10.28 11.83 -5.86
CA TYR A 48 -11.52 11.89 -6.64
C TYR A 48 -12.57 12.82 -6.03
N TYR A 49 -12.23 13.59 -4.98
CA TYR A 49 -13.17 14.40 -4.19
C TYR A 49 -14.36 13.60 -3.62
N ASN A 50 -14.29 12.27 -3.65
CA ASN A 50 -15.33 11.35 -3.18
C ASN A 50 -15.10 10.89 -1.73
N LYS A 51 -14.09 11.44 -1.04
CA LYS A 51 -13.66 11.04 0.32
C LYS A 51 -13.36 9.54 0.45
N GLN A 52 -12.89 8.91 -0.62
CA GLN A 52 -12.43 7.53 -0.62
C GLN A 52 -10.92 7.50 -0.88
N GLY A 53 -10.16 7.80 0.17
CA GLY A 53 -8.72 7.60 0.21
C GLY A 53 -8.30 6.12 0.10
N THR A 54 -7.09 5.80 0.54
CA THR A 54 -6.57 4.43 0.50
C THR A 54 -7.42 3.46 1.32
N SER A 55 -7.99 2.46 0.64
CA SER A 55 -8.88 1.45 1.23
C SER A 55 -8.13 0.18 1.64
N ALA A 56 -7.10 -0.20 0.90
CA ALA A 56 -6.28 -1.37 1.21
C ALA A 56 -4.84 -1.22 0.69
N ILE A 57 -3.93 -2.01 1.27
CA ILE A 57 -2.53 -2.13 0.87
C ILE A 57 -2.26 -3.58 0.46
N GLY A 58 -1.63 -3.79 -0.69
CA GLY A 58 -1.31 -5.11 -1.23
C GLY A 58 0.17 -5.43 -1.19
N HIS A 59 0.63 -6.07 -2.27
CA HIS A 59 2.01 -6.54 -2.37
C HIS A 59 2.98 -5.43 -1.96
N PHE A 60 3.90 -5.79 -1.09
CA PHE A 60 4.87 -4.88 -0.54
C PHE A 60 6.26 -5.49 -0.63
N ASN A 61 7.23 -4.72 -1.11
CA ASN A 61 8.64 -5.06 -1.09
C ASN A 61 9.43 -3.83 -0.62
N LEU A 62 10.39 -4.06 0.26
CA LEU A 62 11.41 -3.10 0.69
C LEU A 62 12.77 -3.69 0.34
N HIS A 63 13.58 -2.92 -0.37
CA HIS A 63 14.99 -3.22 -0.61
C HIS A 63 15.85 -2.12 0.02
N VAL A 64 16.87 -2.50 0.78
CA VAL A 64 17.82 -1.57 1.39
C VAL A 64 19.21 -1.84 0.82
N ASP A 65 19.83 -0.78 0.29
CA ASP A 65 21.14 -0.86 -0.36
C ASP A 65 22.26 -1.28 0.64
N ASN A 66 23.47 -1.51 0.13
CA ASN A 66 24.68 -1.75 0.94
C ASN A 66 24.55 -2.91 1.94
N LYS A 67 23.93 -4.02 1.51
CA LYS A 67 23.68 -5.22 2.31
C LYS A 67 22.63 -5.05 3.42
N GLY A 68 21.81 -4.00 3.37
CA GLY A 68 20.67 -3.83 4.29
C GLY A 68 19.57 -4.89 4.13
N GLY A 69 19.58 -5.61 3.01
CA GLY A 69 18.73 -6.77 2.77
C GLY A 69 17.43 -6.41 2.07
N SER A 70 16.47 -7.34 2.08
CA SER A 70 15.17 -7.12 1.45
C SER A 70 14.08 -7.79 2.26
N TYR A 71 12.98 -7.07 2.42
CA TYR A 71 11.80 -7.56 3.10
C TYR A 71 10.65 -7.58 2.10
N THR A 72 10.00 -8.73 1.94
CA THR A 72 8.85 -8.85 1.05
C THR A 72 7.66 -9.40 1.80
N PHE A 73 6.52 -8.74 1.63
CA PHE A 73 5.23 -9.18 2.10
C PHE A 73 4.32 -9.41 0.89
N LEU A 74 4.19 -10.68 0.49
CA LEU A 74 3.33 -11.14 -0.61
C LEU A 74 2.07 -11.81 -0.07
N THR A 75 1.41 -11.20 0.92
CA THR A 75 0.13 -11.71 1.39
C THR A 75 -1.01 -11.11 0.57
N LYS A 76 -2.23 -11.59 0.87
CA LYS A 76 -3.45 -10.92 0.42
C LYS A 76 -3.43 -9.46 0.85
N PRO A 77 -3.99 -8.55 0.03
CA PRO A 77 -4.05 -7.15 0.43
C PRO A 77 -4.89 -7.00 1.70
N VAL A 78 -4.46 -6.10 2.55
CA VAL A 78 -4.99 -5.85 3.88
C VAL A 78 -5.82 -4.57 3.83
N TRP A 79 -7.05 -4.63 4.36
CA TRP A 79 -7.88 -3.45 4.52
C TRP A 79 -7.27 -2.47 5.51
N VAL A 80 -7.33 -1.18 5.19
CA VAL A 80 -6.81 -0.09 6.03
C VAL A 80 -7.86 1.01 6.19
N ASN A 81 -7.57 2.04 7.00
CA ASN A 81 -8.49 3.15 7.25
C ASN A 81 -9.90 2.73 7.69
N GLY A 82 -10.01 1.62 8.43
CA GLY A 82 -11.30 1.10 8.91
C GLY A 82 -12.19 0.49 7.82
N CYS A 83 -11.70 0.38 6.58
CA CYS A 83 -12.42 -0.32 5.52
C CYS A 83 -12.56 -1.81 5.81
N HIS A 84 -13.64 -2.37 5.32
CA HIS A 84 -13.92 -3.79 5.31
C HIS A 84 -14.91 -4.10 4.18
N CYS A 85 -15.30 -5.36 4.09
CA CYS A 85 -16.08 -5.94 3.00
C CYS A 85 -17.31 -5.15 2.57
N SER A 86 -18.03 -4.61 3.56
CA SER A 86 -19.33 -3.96 3.35
C SER A 86 -19.34 -2.48 3.72
N LYS A 87 -18.17 -1.90 4.04
CA LYS A 87 -18.10 -0.50 4.47
C LYS A 87 -16.71 0.08 4.24
N CYS A 88 -16.67 1.19 3.52
CA CYS A 88 -15.45 1.92 3.24
C CYS A 88 -15.86 3.37 2.93
N GLU A 89 -16.05 4.18 3.98
CA GLU A 89 -16.61 5.53 3.88
C GLU A 89 -15.76 6.53 4.67
N ASN A 90 -15.68 7.78 4.18
CA ASN A 90 -14.98 8.90 4.83
C ASN A 90 -13.51 8.59 5.15
N ILE A 91 -12.80 8.09 4.16
CA ILE A 91 -11.39 7.70 4.29
C ILE A 91 -10.51 8.92 4.02
N PRO A 92 -9.59 9.27 4.93
CA PRO A 92 -8.60 10.31 4.69
C PRO A 92 -7.79 10.04 3.43
N LEU A 93 -7.51 11.10 2.66
CA LEU A 93 -6.74 10.99 1.42
C LEU A 93 -5.33 10.42 1.67
N HIS A 94 -4.73 10.80 2.79
CA HIS A 94 -3.43 10.30 3.24
C HIS A 94 -3.62 9.20 4.28
N TYR A 95 -2.89 8.11 4.11
CA TYR A 95 -2.82 7.03 5.08
C TYR A 95 -1.38 6.85 5.55
N ASN A 96 -1.15 7.11 6.84
CA ASN A 96 0.14 6.91 7.49
C ASN A 96 0.11 5.61 8.30
N PHE A 97 1.11 4.76 8.10
CA PHE A 97 1.26 3.54 8.88
C PHE A 97 2.73 3.22 9.14
N GLN A 98 2.94 2.43 10.19
CA GLN A 98 4.24 1.90 10.55
C GLN A 98 4.23 0.39 10.38
N MET A 99 5.34 -0.15 9.85
CA MET A 99 5.51 -1.57 9.69
C MET A 99 6.89 -1.99 10.22
N PRO A 100 6.94 -2.89 11.21
CA PRO A 100 8.21 -3.49 11.59
C PRO A 100 8.71 -4.41 10.48
N PHE A 101 10.01 -4.42 10.25
CA PHE A 101 10.68 -5.34 9.34
C PHE A 101 11.87 -5.98 10.07
N ASP A 102 12.17 -7.23 9.74
CA ASP A 102 13.26 -7.98 10.36
C ASP A 102 14.56 -7.81 9.54
N LEU A 103 15.01 -6.56 9.40
CA LEU A 103 16.28 -6.20 8.78
C LEU A 103 17.11 -5.37 9.76
N PRO A 104 18.45 -5.39 9.67
CA PRO A 104 19.29 -4.48 10.43
C PRO A 104 18.89 -3.02 10.16
N ALA A 105 18.86 -2.19 11.20
CA ALA A 105 18.62 -0.76 11.04
C ALA A 105 19.71 -0.14 10.14
N PRO A 106 19.37 0.40 8.96
CA PRO A 106 20.37 0.93 8.06
C PRO A 106 20.94 2.27 8.57
N PRO A 107 22.22 2.57 8.29
CA PRO A 107 22.79 3.88 8.58
C PRO A 107 22.04 5.02 7.90
N ARG A 108 22.07 6.22 8.50
CA ARG A 108 21.59 7.45 7.83
C ARG A 108 22.29 7.65 6.48
N GLY A 109 21.53 8.15 5.51
CA GLY A 109 21.98 8.31 4.13
C GLY A 109 21.94 7.03 3.28
N THR A 110 21.61 5.87 3.86
CA THR A 110 21.42 4.64 3.09
C THR A 110 20.17 4.75 2.23
N TRP A 111 20.30 4.44 0.94
CA TRP A 111 19.18 4.39 0.01
C TRP A 111 18.34 3.13 0.20
N PHE A 112 17.04 3.25 -0.05
CA PHE A 112 16.12 2.14 -0.08
C PHE A 112 14.99 2.38 -1.08
N ASP A 113 14.41 1.28 -1.54
CA ASP A 113 13.30 1.23 -2.48
C ASP A 113 12.09 0.56 -1.83
N ILE A 114 10.92 1.10 -2.10
CA ILE A 114 9.63 0.53 -1.72
C ILE A 114 8.85 0.25 -2.99
N TRP A 115 8.35 -0.97 -3.13
CA TRP A 115 7.27 -1.31 -4.06
C TRP A 115 6.03 -1.61 -3.25
N ILE A 116 4.93 -0.94 -3.54
CA ILE A 116 3.67 -1.09 -2.80
C ILE A 116 2.46 -1.00 -3.72
N SER A 117 1.55 -1.95 -3.60
CA SER A 117 0.24 -1.88 -4.25
C SER A 117 -0.74 -1.09 -3.39
N ILE A 118 -1.24 0.04 -3.87
CA ILE A 118 -2.24 0.88 -3.18
C ILE A 118 -3.61 0.60 -3.80
N TYR A 119 -4.63 0.41 -2.97
CA TYR A 119 -6.01 0.14 -3.41
C TYR A 119 -6.95 1.22 -2.90
N TRP A 120 -7.90 1.63 -3.73
CA TRP A 120 -8.90 2.64 -3.39
C TRP A 120 -10.18 2.43 -4.20
N ASN A 121 -11.21 3.22 -3.87
CA ASN A 121 -12.51 3.19 -4.54
C ASN A 121 -13.05 1.75 -4.64
N CYS A 122 -12.96 1.03 -3.54
CA CYS A 122 -13.43 -0.34 -3.41
C CYS A 122 -14.95 -0.33 -3.30
N ALA A 123 -15.64 -0.68 -4.38
CA ALA A 123 -17.10 -0.67 -4.42
C ALA A 123 -17.66 -2.05 -4.05
N ASP A 124 -18.58 -2.05 -3.09
CA ASP A 124 -19.23 -3.26 -2.58
C ASP A 124 -20.15 -3.88 -3.63
N LYS A 125 -19.95 -5.19 -3.89
CA LYS A 125 -20.83 -6.02 -4.72
C LYS A 125 -20.81 -7.45 -4.19
N SER A 126 -21.48 -7.69 -3.06
CA SER A 126 -22.12 -8.98 -2.72
C SER A 126 -21.32 -10.25 -3.07
N GLY A 127 -20.03 -10.30 -2.73
CA GLY A 127 -19.11 -11.30 -3.28
C GLY A 127 -17.92 -11.63 -2.38
N ARG A 128 -17.19 -12.70 -2.74
CA ARG A 128 -16.00 -13.17 -2.01
C ARG A 128 -14.77 -12.28 -2.22
N ALA A 129 -14.76 -11.42 -3.23
CA ALA A 129 -13.67 -10.48 -3.52
C ALA A 129 -14.26 -9.11 -3.87
N VAL A 130 -13.76 -8.05 -3.23
CA VAL A 130 -14.21 -6.67 -3.44
C VAL A 130 -13.34 -6.03 -4.52
N GLY A 131 -13.97 -5.59 -5.61
CA GLY A 131 -13.25 -4.93 -6.71
C GLY A 131 -12.80 -3.53 -6.32
N CYS A 132 -11.52 -3.25 -6.48
CA CYS A 132 -10.91 -1.96 -6.21
C CYS A 132 -10.10 -1.49 -7.42
N ASN A 133 -9.92 -0.18 -7.52
CA ASN A 133 -8.82 0.37 -8.31
C ASN A 133 -7.51 0.11 -7.57
N SER A 134 -6.43 -0.11 -8.32
CA SER A 134 -5.13 -0.38 -7.74
C SER A 134 -4.00 0.13 -8.63
N GLU A 135 -2.91 0.56 -8.00
CA GLU A 135 -1.64 0.89 -8.66
C GLU A 135 -0.48 0.34 -7.86
N ASP A 136 0.51 -0.17 -8.58
CA ASP A 136 1.79 -0.60 -8.02
C ASP A 136 2.77 0.57 -8.12
N ILE A 137 3.19 1.07 -6.96
CA ILE A 137 4.03 2.26 -6.85
C ILE A 137 5.43 1.83 -6.46
N HIS A 138 6.42 2.30 -7.21
CA HIS A 138 7.83 2.28 -6.80
C HIS A 138 8.21 3.67 -6.24
N TYR A 139 8.83 3.67 -5.08
CA TYR A 139 9.32 4.88 -4.42
C TYR A 139 10.73 4.65 -3.89
N ARG A 140 11.67 5.53 -4.25
CA ARG A 140 13.06 5.46 -3.81
C ARG A 140 13.43 6.69 -3.00
N THR A 141 14.03 6.47 -1.83
CA THR A 141 14.51 7.55 -0.96
C THR A 141 15.67 7.06 -0.08
N TYR A 142 16.12 7.88 0.86
CA TYR A 142 17.18 7.54 1.80
C TYR A 142 16.76 7.74 3.25
N VAL A 143 17.45 7.04 4.15
CA VAL A 143 17.26 7.12 5.60
C VAL A 143 17.67 8.51 6.10
N LYS A 144 16.74 9.22 6.73
CA LYS A 144 16.96 10.59 7.23
C LYS A 144 17.73 10.66 8.55
#